data_AF-A0A644WGY0-F1
#
_entry.id   AF-A0A644WGY0-F1
#
_cell.length_a   1.000
_cell.length_b   1.000
_cell.length_c   1.000
_cell.angle_alpha   90.00
_cell.angle_beta   90.00
_cell.angle_gamma   90.00
#
_symmetry.space_group_name_H-M   'P 1'
#
loop_
_entity.id
_entity.type
_entity.pdbx_description
1 polymer ?
#
loop_
_entity_poly.entity_id
_entity_poly.type
_entity_poly.pdbx_seq_one_letter_code
_entity_poly.pdbx_strand_id
1 'polypeptide(L)' 'MRETIVFRDNLEDILAFSNGKHLLTIKDVSTFTGRDPRWCKKAYGIDPAKGISAATLARKLCE' A
#
# COMPACT_ATOMS: atom_id res chain seq x y z
N MET A 1 20.21 -7.32 -5.56
CA MET A 1 19.07 -8.15 -5.10
C MET A 1 18.70 -7.75 -3.66
N ARG A 2 18.09 -6.56 -3.47
CA ARG A 2 17.60 -6.04 -2.18
C ARG A 2 16.09 -5.77 -2.19
N GLU A 3 15.48 -5.66 -3.37
CA GLU A 3 14.04 -5.43 -3.55
C GLU A 3 13.17 -6.47 -2.85
N THR A 4 13.61 -7.72 -2.78
CA THR A 4 12.80 -8.79 -2.17
C THR A 4 12.67 -8.65 -0.65
N ILE A 5 13.69 -8.11 0.03
CA ILE A 5 13.67 -7.91 1.49
C ILE A 5 12.75 -6.72 1.79
N VAL A 6 12.98 -5.58 1.14
CA VAL A 6 12.17 -4.37 1.30
C VAL A 6 10.70 -4.63 0.96
N PHE A 7 10.43 -5.44 -0.06
CA PHE A 7 9.06 -5.85 -0.40
C PHE A 7 8.38 -6.65 0.72
N ARG A 8 9.09 -7.60 1.35
CA ARG A 8 8.53 -8.42 2.43
C ARG A 8 8.27 -7.59 3.67
N ASP A 9 9.23 -6.76 4.06
CA ASP A 9 9.11 -5.88 5.22
C ASP A 9 7.92 -4.91 5.03
N ASN A 10 7.82 -4.28 3.86
CA ASN A 10 6.69 -3.41 3.53
C ASN A 10 5.36 -4.16 3.53
N LEU A 11 5.32 -5.39 2.99
CA LEU A 11 4.09 -6.18 2.96
C LEU A 11 3.64 -6.58 4.37
N GLU A 12 4.57 -7.01 5.22
CA GLU A 12 4.28 -7.37 6.61
C GLU A 12 3.78 -6.16 7.40
N ASP A 13 4.41 -4.99 7.25
CA ASP A 13 4.00 -3.77 7.93
C ASP A 13 2.60 -3.31 7.48
N ILE A 14 2.33 -3.35 6.17
CA ILE A 14 0.99 -3.05 5.63
C ILE A 14 -0.06 -4.01 6.19
N LEU A 15 0.23 -5.31 6.25
CA LEU A 15 -0.71 -6.31 6.77
C LEU A 15 -0.92 -6.17 8.27
N ALA A 16 0.13 -5.85 9.03
CA ALA A 16 0.03 -5.57 10.46
C ALA A 16 -0.86 -4.34 10.71
N PHE A 17 -0.64 -3.25 9.96
CA PHE A 17 -1.45 -2.03 10.05
C PHE A 17 -2.91 -2.28 9.66
N SER A 18 -3.16 -3.06 8.60
CA SER A 18 -4.48 -3.29 8.07
C SER A 18 -5.27 -4.40 8.79
N ASN A 19 -4.70 -4.98 9.86
CA ASN A 19 -5.23 -6.13 10.58
C ASN A 19 -5.50 -7.34 9.66
N GLY A 20 -4.54 -7.63 8.76
CA GLY A 20 -4.60 -8.74 7.81
C GLY A 20 -5.43 -8.47 6.56
N LYS A 21 -5.89 -7.24 6.32
CA LYS A 21 -6.63 -6.92 5.08
C LYS A 21 -5.66 -6.86 3.90
N HIS A 22 -5.93 -7.72 2.92
CA HIS A 22 -5.20 -7.75 1.66
C HIS A 22 -5.67 -6.70 0.64
N LEU A 23 -6.84 -6.08 0.87
CA LEU A 23 -7.40 -5.04 0.02
C LEU A 23 -7.56 -3.74 0.81
N LEU A 24 -6.95 -2.67 0.33
CA LEU A 24 -6.86 -1.38 1.01
C LEU A 24 -7.62 -0.33 0.21
N THR A 25 -8.45 0.43 0.90
CA THR A 25 -9.08 1.61 0.32
C THR A 25 -8.08 2.76 0.24
N ILE A 26 -8.42 3.78 -0.54
CA ILE A 26 -7.65 5.04 -0.59
C ILE A 26 -7.46 5.68 0.80
N LYS A 27 -8.43 5.51 1.71
CA LYS A 27 -8.34 6.00 3.08
C LYS A 27 -7.31 5.20 3.87
N ASP A 28 -7.37 3.88 3.80
CA ASP A 28 -6.39 3.01 4.49
C ASP A 28 -4.97 3.33 4.04
N VAL A 29 -4.75 3.49 2.73
CA VAL A 29 -3.43 3.85 2.19
C VAL A 29 -3.00 5.26 2.61
N SER A 30 -3.91 6.23 2.61
CA SER A 30 -3.62 7.58 3.07
C SER A 30 -3.25 7.60 4.55
N THR A 31 -3.96 6.86 5.40
CA THR A 31 -3.67 6.75 6.83
C THR A 31 -2.35 6.03 7.07
N PHE A 32 -2.08 4.92 6.37
CA PHE A 32 -0.82 4.18 6.48
C PHE A 32 0.39 5.03 6.07
N THR A 33 0.29 5.72 4.93
CA THR A 33 1.42 6.49 4.38
C THR A 33 1.54 7.90 4.95
N GLY A 34 0.52 8.39 5.68
CA GLY A 34 0.42 9.77 6.15
C GLY A 34 0.28 10.82 5.05
N ARG A 35 -0.05 10.40 3.81
CA ARG A 35 -0.09 11.26 2.62
C ARG A 35 -1.52 11.59 2.19
N ASP A 36 -1.65 12.67 1.43
CA ASP A 36 -2.93 13.09 0.88
C ASP A 36 -3.57 11.98 0.01
N PRO A 37 -4.87 11.67 0.18
CA PRO A 37 -5.55 10.64 -0.59
C PRO A 37 -5.44 10.81 -2.11
N ARG A 38 -5.51 12.04 -2.63
CA ARG A 38 -5.45 12.31 -4.08
C ARG A 38 -4.04 12.04 -4.61
N TRP A 39 -3.03 12.40 -3.83
CA TRP A 39 -1.65 12.04 -4.13
C TRP A 39 -1.47 10.51 -4.14
N CYS A 40 -1.95 9.80 -3.11
CA CYS A 40 -1.88 8.34 -3.03
C CYS A 40 -2.57 7.65 -4.21
N LYS A 41 -3.74 8.15 -4.63
CA LYS A 41 -4.46 7.65 -5.80
C LYS A 41 -3.59 7.71 -7.06
N LYS A 42 -2.97 8.86 -7.30
CA LYS A 42 -2.16 9.09 -8.50
C LYS A 42 -0.83 8.32 -8.44
N ALA A 43 -0.15 8.36 -7.30
CA ALA A 43 1.15 7.73 -7.11
C ALA A 43 1.08 6.19 -7.12
N TYR A 44 0.07 5.62 -6.46
CA TYR A 44 -0.05 4.17 -6.31
C TYR A 44 -1.08 3.53 -7.26
N GLY A 45 -1.78 4.33 -8.08
CA GLY A 45 -2.76 3.83 -9.05
C GLY A 45 -3.98 3.18 -8.39
N ILE A 46 -4.45 3.72 -7.27
CA ILE A 46 -5.55 3.14 -6.49
C ILE A 46 -6.87 3.30 -7.24
N ASP A 47 -7.57 2.20 -7.47
CA ASP A 47 -8.93 2.21 -8.00
C ASP A 47 -9.90 2.75 -6.93
N PRO A 48 -10.69 3.80 -7.19
CA PRO A 48 -11.58 4.37 -6.19
C PRO A 48 -12.75 3.45 -5.79
N ALA A 49 -13.14 2.50 -6.63
CA ALA A 49 -14.20 1.53 -6.37
C ALA A 49 -13.65 0.21 -5.79
N LYS A 50 -12.44 -0.21 -6.22
CA LYS A 50 -11.85 -1.51 -5.87
C LYS A 50 -10.70 -1.44 -4.87
N GLY A 51 -10.08 -0.29 -4.69
CA GLY A 51 -8.90 -0.12 -3.84
C GLY A 51 -7.60 -0.62 -4.51
N ILE A 52 -6.62 -0.95 -3.67
CA ILE A 52 -5.34 -1.53 -4.07
C ILE A 52 -5.02 -2.72 -3.17
N SER A 53 -4.35 -3.75 -3.71
CA SER A 53 -3.90 -4.86 -2.88
C SER A 53 -2.68 -4.46 -2.06
N ALA A 54 -2.56 -5.03 -0.85
CA ALA A 54 -1.39 -4.84 0.01
C ALA A 54 -0.08 -5.20 -0.70
N ALA A 55 -0.08 -6.28 -1.49
CA ALA A 55 1.06 -6.70 -2.29
C ALA A 55 1.42 -5.69 -3.38
N THR A 56 0.44 -5.14 -4.10
CA THR A 56 0.72 -4.12 -5.12
C THR A 56 1.23 -2.83 -4.49
N LEU A 57 0.67 -2.42 -3.35
CA LEU A 57 1.16 -1.26 -2.60
C LEU A 57 2.60 -1.47 -2.11
N ALA A 58 2.91 -2.65 -1.54
CA ALA A 58 4.26 -2.98 -1.08
C ALA A 58 5.29 -2.91 -2.22
N ARG A 59 4.96 -3.38 -3.42
CA ARG A 59 5.83 -3.23 -4.61
C ARG A 59 6.05 -1.77 -4.96
N LYS A 60 4.98 -0.96 -4.94
CA LYS A 60 5.05 0.47 -5.26
C LYS A 60 5.83 1.30 -4.24
N LEU A 61 6.00 0.81 -3.02
CA LEU A 61 6.85 1.43 -2.01
C LEU A 61 8.34 1.04 -2.16
N CYS A 62 8.65 0.05 -2.99
CA CYS A 62 10.03 -0.36 -3.28
C CYS A 62 10.61 0.30 -4.55
N GLU A 63 9.75 0.89 -5.40
CA GLU A 63 10.12 1.67 -6.58
C GLU A 63 10.60 3.08 -6.19
#